data_AF-A0A815K6I4-F1
#
_entry.id   AF-A0A815K6I4-F1
#
_cell.length_a   1.000
_cell.length_b   1.000
_cell.length_c   1.000
_cell.angle_alpha   90.00
_cell.angle_beta   90.00
_cell.angle_gamma   90.00
#
_symmetry.space_group_name_H-M   'P 1'
#
loop_
_entity.id
_entity.type
_entity.pdbx_description
1 polymer ?
#
loop_
_entity_poly.entity_id
_entity_poly.type
_entity_poly.pdbx_seq_one_letter_code
_entity_poly.pdbx_strand_id
1 'polypeptide(L)'
;MEKASTLGTHINVHFIPKSNTQAALAFLRSELGQRLKTNDTFRIVTDMNRTNEKPSGNAGARFLYEVRKLGFDHECMIFTMDEREAHDKIRHVFNDHTPYRITVATHTNELEKFVLFQ
;
A
#
# COMPACT_ATOMS: atom_id res chain seq x y z
N MET A 1 -39.68 7.81 2.28
CA MET A 1 -39.09 6.46 2.27
C MET A 1 -37.63 6.60 2.66
N GLU A 2 -37.40 6.81 3.96
CA GLU A 2 -36.06 6.92 4.56
C GLU A 2 -35.65 5.53 5.05
N LYS A 3 -34.67 4.90 4.39
CA LYS A 3 -33.88 3.75 4.90
C LYS A 3 -32.84 3.27 3.87
N ALA A 4 -32.12 4.19 3.23
CA ALA A 4 -31.00 3.84 2.35
C ALA A 4 -29.69 4.58 2.72
N SER A 5 -29.72 5.49 3.70
CA SER A 5 -28.61 6.41 4.01
C SER A 5 -27.69 5.98 5.17
N THR A 6 -27.88 4.79 5.76
CA THR A 6 -27.26 4.46 7.06
C THR A 6 -26.35 3.22 7.09
N LEU A 7 -25.91 2.71 5.93
CA LEU A 7 -24.93 1.61 5.83
C LEU A 7 -23.70 1.96 4.98
N GLY A 8 -23.60 3.20 4.47
CA GLY A 8 -22.56 3.61 3.52
C GLY A 8 -21.45 4.51 4.10
N THR A 9 -21.34 4.65 5.42
CA THR A 9 -20.60 5.78 5.99
C THR A 9 -19.07 5.64 6.06
N HIS A 10 -18.47 4.46 5.85
CA HIS A 10 -17.00 4.35 5.73
C HIS A 10 -16.61 3.21 4.78
N ILE A 11 -16.71 3.43 3.46
CA ILE A 11 -16.13 2.49 2.50
C ILE A 11 -14.61 2.59 2.62
N ASN A 12 -14.01 1.56 3.20
CA ASN A 12 -12.57 1.39 3.24
C ASN A 12 -12.11 0.92 1.86
N VAL A 13 -11.31 1.73 1.16
CA VAL A 13 -10.83 1.39 -0.18
C VAL A 13 -9.41 0.85 -0.07
N HIS A 14 -9.27 -0.46 -0.24
CA HIS A 14 -7.96 -1.12 -0.23
C HIS A 14 -7.46 -1.37 -1.64
N PHE A 15 -6.21 -1.01 -1.87
CA PHE A 15 -5.51 -1.34 -3.10
C PHE A 15 -4.45 -2.40 -2.82
N ILE A 16 -4.70 -3.60 -3.34
CA ILE A 16 -3.80 -4.76 -3.26
C ILE A 16 -3.31 -5.08 -4.68
N PRO A 17 -2.07 -4.70 -5.05
CA PRO A 17 -1.52 -4.94 -6.37
C PRO A 17 -1.18 -6.42 -6.52
N LYS A 18 -2.12 -7.20 -7.07
CA LYS A 18 -2.01 -8.67 -7.10
C LYS A 18 -1.12 -9.25 -8.19
N SER A 19 -0.70 -8.49 -9.22
CA SER A 19 -0.13 -9.11 -10.44
C SER A 19 1.15 -8.51 -11.01
N ASN A 20 1.43 -7.20 -10.88
CA ASN A 20 2.76 -6.60 -11.06
C ASN A 20 2.72 -5.09 -10.74
N THR A 21 3.88 -4.53 -10.41
CA THR A 21 4.07 -3.08 -10.17
C THR A 21 3.60 -2.18 -11.31
N GLN A 22 3.81 -2.55 -12.57
CA GLN A 22 3.48 -1.67 -13.71
C GLN A 22 1.97 -1.45 -13.87
N ALA A 23 1.18 -2.51 -13.80
CA ALA A 23 -0.28 -2.45 -13.85
C ALA A 23 -0.84 -1.67 -12.66
N ALA A 24 -0.26 -1.88 -11.47
CA ALA A 24 -0.63 -1.15 -10.29
C ALA A 24 -0.38 0.36 -10.43
N LEU A 25 0.80 0.75 -10.92
CA LEU A 25 1.12 2.16 -11.19
C LEU A 25 0.28 2.74 -12.33
N ALA A 26 -0.05 1.95 -13.35
CA ALA A 26 -0.94 2.39 -14.43
C ALA A 26 -2.34 2.74 -13.90
N PHE A 27 -2.89 1.90 -13.01
CA PHE A 27 -4.15 2.22 -12.32
C PHE A 27 -4.02 3.51 -11.50
N LEU A 28 -2.97 3.63 -10.67
CA LEU A 28 -2.79 4.81 -9.83
C LEU A 28 -2.61 6.10 -10.64
N ARG A 29 -2.04 6.03 -11.85
CA ARG A 29 -1.94 7.16 -12.79
C ARG A 29 -3.24 7.48 -13.53
N SER A 30 -4.19 6.55 -13.61
CA SER A 30 -5.49 6.78 -14.24
C SER A 30 -6.30 7.85 -13.49
N GLU A 31 -7.28 8.44 -14.15
CA GLU A 31 -8.17 9.44 -13.54
C GLU A 31 -8.85 8.91 -12.27
N LEU A 32 -9.32 7.66 -12.32
CA LEU A 32 -9.93 7.00 -11.16
C LEU A 32 -8.92 6.82 -10.02
N GLY A 33 -7.70 6.40 -10.33
CA GLY A 33 -6.63 6.24 -9.35
C GLY A 33 -6.27 7.57 -8.68
N GLN A 34 -6.15 8.64 -9.46
CA GLN A 34 -5.81 9.97 -8.95
C GLN A 34 -6.88 10.55 -8.01
N ARG A 35 -8.17 10.25 -8.23
CA ARG A 35 -9.26 10.65 -7.31
C ARG A 35 -9.12 10.04 -5.91
N LEU A 36 -8.40 8.93 -5.77
CA LEU A 36 -8.16 8.29 -4.48
C LEU A 36 -7.12 9.04 -3.63
N LYS A 37 -6.41 10.03 -4.18
CA LYS A 37 -5.37 10.78 -3.44
C LYS A 37 -5.89 11.58 -2.25
N THR A 38 -7.15 12.00 -2.31
CA THR A 38 -7.80 12.80 -1.27
C THR A 38 -8.72 11.94 -0.42
N ASN A 39 -8.66 10.61 -0.57
CA ASN A 39 -9.53 9.71 0.17
C ASN A 39 -8.78 9.20 1.40
N ASP A 40 -9.15 9.73 2.57
CA ASP A 40 -8.51 9.38 3.84
C ASP A 40 -8.67 7.90 4.24
N THR A 41 -9.67 7.20 3.66
CA THR A 41 -9.88 5.76 3.83
C THR A 41 -9.22 4.91 2.74
N PHE A 42 -8.43 5.52 1.86
CA PHE A 42 -7.63 4.78 0.91
C PHE A 42 -6.36 4.22 1.58
N ARG A 43 -6.10 2.94 1.35
CA ARG A 43 -4.98 2.19 1.93
C ARG A 43 -4.32 1.34 0.86
N ILE A 44 -2.99 1.23 0.90
CA ILE A 44 -2.23 0.43 -0.06
C ILE A 44 -1.52 -0.69 0.69
N VAL A 45 -1.74 -1.94 0.27
CA VAL A 45 -1.08 -3.11 0.85
C VAL A 45 -0.25 -3.77 -0.23
N THR A 46 0.96 -4.24 0.09
CA THR A 46 1.81 -4.97 -0.85
C THR A 46 2.66 -6.01 -0.15
N ASP A 47 3.11 -7.04 -0.86
CA ASP A 47 4.20 -7.91 -0.40
C ASP A 47 5.57 -7.29 -0.68
N MET A 48 6.54 -7.48 0.22
CA MET A 48 7.94 -7.09 0.03
C MET A 48 8.55 -7.84 -1.15
N ASN A 49 8.38 -9.17 -1.13
CA ASN A 49 8.94 -10.09 -2.11
C ASN A 49 7.87 -10.48 -3.12
N ARG A 50 8.08 -10.17 -4.40
CA ARG A 50 7.17 -10.57 -5.50
C ARG A 50 7.96 -11.34 -6.55
N THR A 51 7.72 -12.65 -6.67
CA THR A 51 8.53 -13.58 -7.49
C THR A 51 8.49 -13.30 -8.99
N ASN A 52 7.44 -12.62 -9.44
CA ASN A 52 7.22 -12.21 -10.81
C ASN A 52 7.87 -10.86 -11.18
N GLU A 53 8.59 -10.21 -10.25
CA GLU A 53 9.26 -8.93 -10.47
C GLU A 53 10.79 -9.05 -10.38
N LYS A 54 11.51 -8.08 -10.97
CA LYS A 54 12.98 -8.03 -10.97
C LYS A 54 13.52 -6.68 -10.51
N PRO A 55 14.42 -6.63 -9.51
CA PRO A 55 14.60 -7.64 -8.45
C PRO A 55 13.29 -7.97 -7.70
N SER A 56 13.10 -9.24 -7.36
CA SER A 56 11.93 -9.74 -6.64
C SER A 56 11.95 -9.36 -5.15
N GLY A 57 13.15 -9.36 -4.56
CA GLY A 57 13.35 -9.26 -3.11
C GLY A 57 13.05 -7.91 -2.47
N ASN A 58 12.75 -6.87 -3.24
CA ASN A 58 12.38 -5.55 -2.73
C ASN A 58 11.28 -4.88 -3.58
N ALA A 59 10.50 -5.70 -4.29
CA ALA A 59 9.48 -5.22 -5.22
C ALA A 59 8.43 -4.34 -4.52
N GLY A 60 7.98 -4.73 -3.32
CA GLY A 60 7.02 -3.94 -2.53
C GLY A 60 7.55 -2.56 -2.15
N ALA A 61 8.79 -2.50 -1.65
CA ALA A 61 9.44 -1.23 -1.30
C ALA A 61 9.59 -0.30 -2.52
N ARG A 62 10.04 -0.84 -3.66
CA ARG A 62 10.16 -0.08 -4.91
C ARG A 62 8.82 0.40 -5.44
N PHE A 63 7.77 -0.42 -5.32
CA PHE A 63 6.42 -0.01 -5.66
C PHE A 63 5.96 1.16 -4.80
N LEU A 64 6.11 1.08 -3.47
CA LEU A 64 5.71 2.19 -2.59
C LEU A 64 6.52 3.47 -2.82
N TYR A 65 7.80 3.35 -3.19
CA TYR A 65 8.60 4.50 -3.59
C TYR A 65 7.99 5.23 -4.80
N GLU A 66 7.58 4.50 -5.84
CA GLU A 66 6.91 5.09 -7.00
C GLU A 66 5.52 5.63 -6.64
N VAL A 67 4.78 4.99 -5.74
CA VAL A 67 3.50 5.51 -5.19
C VAL A 67 3.70 6.86 -4.51
N ARG A 68 4.75 7.03 -3.70
CA ARG A 68 5.09 8.32 -3.07
C ARG A 68 5.47 9.37 -4.10
N LYS A 69 6.24 9.01 -5.13
CA LYS A 69 6.55 9.92 -6.25
C LYS A 69 5.29 10.35 -7.02
N LEU A 70 4.26 9.53 -7.04
CA LEU A 70 2.96 9.90 -7.61
C LEU A 70 2.16 10.84 -6.69
N GLY A 71 2.59 11.13 -5.47
CA GLY A 71 1.92 12.02 -4.52
C GLY A 71 0.77 11.35 -3.75
N PHE A 72 0.83 10.03 -3.55
CA PHE A 72 -0.08 9.34 -2.65
C PHE A 72 0.55 9.26 -1.26
N ASP A 73 -0.01 9.99 -0.30
CA ASP A 73 0.51 10.12 1.08
C ASP A 73 -0.29 9.32 2.11
N HIS A 74 -0.90 8.22 1.63
CA HIS A 74 -1.79 7.35 2.40
C HIS A 74 -1.00 6.38 3.28
N GLU A 75 -1.65 5.82 4.29
CA GLU A 75 -1.11 4.68 5.02
C GLU A 75 -0.90 3.51 4.05
N CYS A 76 0.31 2.95 4.10
CA CYS A 76 0.71 1.81 3.32
C CYS A 76 1.18 0.69 4.24
N MET A 77 0.95 -0.55 3.82
CA MET A 77 1.48 -1.73 4.49
C MET A 77 2.34 -2.55 3.54
N ILE A 78 3.50 -3.00 4.02
CA ILE A 78 4.33 -4.02 3.37
C ILE A 78 4.26 -5.31 4.19
N PHE A 79 3.75 -6.38 3.60
CA PHE A 79 3.78 -7.72 4.17
C PHE A 79 5.11 -8.42 3.85
N THR A 80 5.71 -9.09 4.84
CA THR A 80 7.02 -9.75 4.73
C THR A 80 7.10 -10.94 5.69
N MET A 81 8.08 -11.82 5.48
CA MET A 81 8.42 -12.88 6.45
C MET A 81 9.54 -12.45 7.41
N ASP A 82 10.28 -11.40 7.07
CA ASP A 82 11.38 -10.82 7.86
C ASP A 82 11.19 -9.31 7.94
N GLU A 83 10.84 -8.83 9.13
CA GLU A 83 10.57 -7.41 9.41
C GLU A 83 11.85 -6.57 9.34
N ARG A 84 12.96 -7.10 9.89
CA ARG A 84 14.24 -6.38 9.93
C ARG A 84 14.78 -6.18 8.52
N GLU A 85 14.81 -7.26 7.74
CA GLU A 85 15.26 -7.21 6.34
C GLU A 85 14.37 -6.26 5.52
N ALA A 86 13.06 -6.24 5.79
CA ALA A 86 12.15 -5.33 5.12
C ALA A 86 12.46 -3.86 5.45
N HIS A 87 12.70 -3.50 6.71
CA HIS A 87 13.08 -2.14 7.07
C HIS A 87 14.40 -1.70 6.42
N ASP A 88 15.40 -2.58 6.36
CA ASP A 88 16.68 -2.28 5.71
C ASP A 88 16.50 -2.04 4.21
N LYS A 89 15.69 -2.88 3.53
CA LYS A 89 15.33 -2.70 2.11
C LYS A 89 14.57 -1.41 1.86
N ILE A 90 13.63 -1.06 2.75
CA ILE A 90 12.88 0.20 2.66
C ILE A 90 13.84 1.38 2.78
N ARG A 91 14.69 1.43 3.81
CA ARG A 91 15.67 2.51 3.97
C ARG A 91 16.56 2.63 2.74
N HIS A 92 17.08 1.53 2.23
CA HIS A 92 17.91 1.53 1.04
C HIS A 92 17.17 2.12 -0.19
N VAL A 93 15.93 1.72 -0.44
CA VAL A 93 15.12 2.23 -1.56
C VAL A 93 14.79 3.72 -1.40
N PHE A 94 14.57 4.18 -0.17
CA PHE A 94 14.24 5.56 0.15
C PHE A 94 15.47 6.43 0.50
N ASN A 95 16.69 5.98 0.16
CA ASN A 95 17.95 6.69 0.41
C ASN A 95 18.12 7.12 1.88
N ASP A 96 17.97 6.17 2.81
CA ASP A 96 18.05 6.33 4.27
C ASP A 96 17.02 7.26 4.91
N HIS A 97 16.11 7.82 4.12
CA HIS A 97 14.94 8.51 4.66
C HIS A 97 13.93 7.45 5.08
N THR A 98 13.47 7.50 6.34
CA THR A 98 12.38 6.62 6.77
C THR A 98 11.09 7.17 6.18
N PRO A 99 10.44 6.46 5.25
CA PRO A 99 9.17 6.92 4.71
C PRO A 99 8.11 6.90 5.81
N TYR A 100 7.39 8.01 5.95
CA TYR A 100 6.26 8.08 6.87
C TYR A 100 5.10 7.23 6.35
N ARG A 101 4.24 6.77 7.28
CA ARG A 101 3.00 6.04 6.96
C ARG A 101 3.22 4.75 6.17
N ILE A 102 4.32 4.05 6.45
CA ILE A 102 4.58 2.70 5.96
C ILE A 102 4.72 1.77 7.16
N THR A 103 3.78 0.85 7.31
CA THR A 103 3.81 -0.23 8.30
C THR A 103 4.40 -1.47 7.65
N VAL A 104 5.30 -2.15 8.35
CA VAL A 104 5.75 -3.50 7.98
C VAL A 104 4.96 -4.49 8.82
N ALA A 105 4.42 -5.54 8.19
CA ALA A 105 3.66 -6.57 8.85
C ALA A 105 4.23 -7.95 8.52
N THR A 106 4.28 -8.82 9.54
CA THR A 106 4.69 -10.22 9.40
C THR A 106 3.54 -11.19 9.68
N HIS A 107 2.45 -10.70 10.26
CA HIS A 107 1.33 -11.52 10.69
C HIS A 107 0.01 -11.05 10.06
N THR A 108 -0.84 -11.99 9.67
CA THR A 108 -2.11 -11.69 8.97
C THR A 108 -3.09 -10.86 9.81
N ASN A 109 -3.05 -11.00 11.14
CA ASN A 109 -3.87 -10.18 12.05
C ASN A 109 -3.52 -8.68 12.01
N GLU A 110 -2.29 -8.32 11.67
CA GLU A 110 -1.87 -6.91 11.47
C GLU A 110 -2.50 -6.35 10.19
N LEU A 111 -2.57 -7.17 9.14
CA LEU A 111 -3.27 -6.82 7.90
C LEU A 111 -4.75 -6.56 8.17
N GLU A 112 -5.42 -7.42 8.94
CA GLU A 112 -6.84 -7.24 9.31
C GLU A 112 -7.07 -5.89 10.03
N LYS A 113 -6.24 -5.58 11.03
CA LYS A 113 -6.32 -4.30 11.76
C LYS A 113 -6.11 -3.10 10.84
N PHE A 114 -5.10 -3.19 9.97
CA PHE A 114 -4.77 -2.14 9.01
C PHE A 114 -5.89 -1.87 8.01
N VAL A 115 -6.57 -2.93 7.58
CA VAL A 115 -7.70 -2.88 6.63
C VAL A 115 -8.97 -2.35 7.30
N LEU A 116 -9.17 -2.61 8.58
CA LEU A 116 -10.42 -2.29 9.31
C LEU A 116 -10.43 -0.93 10.03
N PHE A 117 -9.30 -0.22 10.11
CA PHE A 117 -9.18 1.10 10.77
C PHE A 117 -9.60 1.09 12.26
N GLN A 118 -9.52 -0.07 12.92
CA GLN A 118 -9.88 -0.25 14.34
C GLN A 118 -8.72 0.04 15.28
#